data_AF-A0A1V3FM24-F1
#
_entry.id   AF-A0A1V3FM24-F1
#
_cell.length_a   1.000
_cell.length_b   1.000
_cell.length_c   1.000
_cell.angle_alpha   90.00
_cell.angle_beta   90.00
_cell.angle_gamma   90.00
#
_symmetry.space_group_name_H-M   'P 1'
#
loop_
_entity.id
_entity.type
_entity.pdbx_description
1 polymer ?
#
loop_
_entity_poly.entity_id
_entity_poly.type
_entity_poly.pdbx_seq_one_letter_code
_entity_poly.pdbx_strand_id
1 'polypeptide(L)'
;MNELLALPQLKDIRHLLPTRSGRSYKKTTIQQKTHIIIHHSLTKTGSAFAFANYHVSKGWPGIGYHFVIEQDGTIHFCNDLETISYHVGNHNPYCIGICLTGDFRTQQPTNEQKQSLKALYKTLVNILPNYKDVKGHNELKGYEWKQCPCFNYAQVLAEKENIEIKEDVKLYTIEQGDTLWAISQKTGVSVKTLLRLNPDVNPRTLQPGQQIIIEKQVKKEATNPPSQPSNQTPKQQNPIEQLINKLPNKVLRYGDRGEDVRILQQALNTIHFKCGAEDGVFGQKTQDAVKRVNLMFSGGNRHGVYDEKTKNYIISKLKEKMK
;
A
#
# COMPACT_ATOMS: atom_id res chain seq x y z
N MET A 1 5.46 -26.50 -0.08
CA MET A 1 5.82 -25.82 -1.35
C MET A 1 4.59 -25.52 -2.20
N ASN A 2 3.66 -26.47 -2.38
CA ASN A 2 2.46 -26.30 -3.21
C ASN A 2 1.65 -25.02 -2.88
N GLU A 3 1.47 -24.67 -1.60
CA GLU A 3 0.83 -23.41 -1.17
C GLU A 3 1.48 -22.14 -1.75
N LEU A 4 2.81 -22.12 -1.92
CA LEU A 4 3.53 -20.99 -2.50
C LEU A 4 3.21 -20.85 -4.00
N LEU A 5 3.12 -21.98 -4.71
CA LEU A 5 2.77 -22.02 -6.13
C LEU A 5 1.27 -21.80 -6.38
N ALA A 6 0.44 -21.85 -5.33
CA ALA A 6 -0.99 -21.53 -5.39
C ALA A 6 -1.30 -20.03 -5.26
N LEU A 7 -0.29 -19.17 -5.02
CA LEU A 7 -0.48 -17.71 -5.01
C LEU A 7 -0.69 -17.20 -6.45
N PRO A 8 -1.85 -16.61 -6.80
CA PRO A 8 -2.19 -16.27 -8.20
C PRO A 8 -1.31 -15.17 -8.81
N GLN A 9 -0.63 -14.37 -7.99
CA GLN A 9 0.33 -13.36 -8.46
C GLN A 9 1.77 -13.90 -8.55
N LEU A 10 2.02 -15.16 -8.19
CA LEU A 10 3.37 -15.74 -8.17
C LEU A 10 3.77 -16.33 -9.51
N LYS A 11 4.94 -15.93 -10.00
CA LYS A 11 5.60 -16.44 -11.21
C LYS A 11 6.93 -17.05 -10.81
N ASP A 12 7.06 -18.36 -10.97
CA ASP A 12 8.32 -19.06 -10.74
C ASP A 12 9.27 -18.80 -11.91
N ILE A 13 10.38 -18.09 -11.63
CA ILE A 13 11.38 -17.71 -12.63
C ILE A 13 12.80 -18.13 -12.22
N ARG A 14 12.93 -19.00 -11.20
CA ARG A 14 14.22 -19.48 -10.67
C ARG A 14 15.15 -20.03 -11.75
N HIS A 15 14.58 -20.69 -12.76
CA HIS A 15 15.30 -21.30 -13.89
C HIS A 15 15.50 -20.36 -15.10
N LEU A 16 14.88 -19.16 -15.08
CA LEU A 16 14.92 -18.19 -16.18
C LEU A 16 15.86 -17.00 -15.89
N LEU A 17 16.18 -16.75 -14.62
CA LEU A 17 16.99 -15.60 -14.23
C LEU A 17 18.47 -15.75 -14.61
N PRO A 18 19.14 -14.64 -15.00
CA PRO A 18 20.58 -14.59 -15.21
C PRO A 18 21.38 -15.16 -14.03
N THR A 19 22.28 -16.09 -14.33
CA THR A 19 23.25 -16.68 -13.39
C THR A 19 24.67 -16.56 -13.94
N ARG A 20 25.67 -16.71 -13.07
CA ARG A 20 27.09 -16.66 -13.44
C ARG A 20 27.66 -18.06 -13.57
N SER A 21 28.01 -18.46 -14.80
CA SER A 21 28.66 -19.74 -15.07
C SER A 21 29.87 -20.01 -14.15
N GLY A 22 30.01 -21.25 -13.71
CA GLY A 22 31.03 -21.68 -12.75
C GLY A 22 30.83 -21.18 -11.31
N ARG A 23 29.68 -20.58 -10.96
CA ARG A 23 29.36 -20.17 -9.58
C ARG A 23 27.95 -20.61 -9.17
N SER A 24 27.84 -21.04 -7.91
CA SER A 24 26.58 -21.41 -7.27
C SER A 24 26.46 -20.75 -5.89
N TYR A 25 25.23 -20.66 -5.38
CA TYR A 25 24.99 -20.28 -3.99
C TYR A 25 25.18 -21.49 -3.08
N LYS A 26 25.68 -21.23 -1.85
CA LYS A 26 25.60 -22.24 -0.78
C LYS A 26 24.13 -22.52 -0.42
N LYS A 27 23.85 -23.74 0.03
CA LYS A 27 22.55 -24.17 0.53
C LYS A 27 22.52 -24.23 2.06
N THR A 28 21.31 -24.18 2.59
CA THR A 28 20.90 -24.33 4.00
C THR A 28 19.68 -25.27 4.00
N THR A 29 19.12 -25.67 5.14
CA THR A 29 17.83 -26.41 5.14
C THR A 29 16.64 -25.48 5.37
N ILE A 30 15.44 -25.91 4.96
CA ILE A 30 14.21 -25.14 5.23
C ILE A 30 13.95 -24.96 6.73
N GLN A 31 14.39 -25.90 7.59
CA GLN A 31 14.30 -25.79 9.05
C GLN A 31 15.25 -24.73 9.63
N GLN A 32 16.31 -24.37 8.92
CA GLN A 32 17.23 -23.29 9.31
C GLN A 32 16.73 -21.91 8.86
N LYS A 33 15.74 -21.83 7.95
CA LYS A 33 15.07 -20.59 7.58
C LYS A 33 14.04 -20.20 8.65
N THR A 34 14.38 -19.16 9.41
CA THR A 34 13.64 -18.73 10.61
C THR A 34 13.15 -17.29 10.55
N HIS A 35 13.71 -16.47 9.66
CA HIS A 35 13.39 -15.03 9.55
C HIS A 35 13.01 -14.65 8.12
N ILE A 36 12.08 -13.71 7.97
CA ILE A 36 11.71 -13.08 6.68
C ILE A 36 12.19 -11.63 6.71
N ILE A 37 13.01 -11.21 5.74
CA ILE A 37 13.53 -9.85 5.67
C ILE A 37 12.94 -9.09 4.49
N ILE A 38 12.45 -7.90 4.78
CA ILE A 38 11.80 -6.99 3.83
C ILE A 38 12.80 -5.94 3.33
N HIS A 39 12.92 -5.88 2.01
CA HIS A 39 13.80 -4.98 1.27
C HIS A 39 13.02 -4.11 0.30
N HIS A 40 13.65 -3.00 -0.11
CA HIS A 40 13.30 -2.28 -1.33
C HIS A 40 14.49 -2.26 -2.30
N SER A 41 14.25 -2.04 -3.58
CA SER A 41 15.31 -2.09 -4.60
C SER A 41 16.25 -0.89 -4.59
N LEU A 42 15.90 0.21 -3.91
CA LEU A 42 16.57 1.53 -3.99
C LEU A 42 16.51 2.16 -5.41
N THR A 43 15.68 1.62 -6.30
CA THR A 43 15.51 2.08 -7.68
C THR A 43 14.04 2.46 -7.92
N LYS A 44 13.78 3.58 -8.62
CA LYS A 44 12.39 4.06 -8.83
C LYS A 44 11.49 3.09 -9.58
N THR A 45 12.10 2.26 -10.43
CA THR A 45 11.53 1.17 -11.22
C THR A 45 12.59 0.05 -11.32
N GLY A 46 12.23 -1.09 -11.90
CA GLY A 46 13.15 -2.23 -12.07
C GLY A 46 12.38 -3.55 -12.16
N SER A 47 13.10 -4.64 -12.40
CA SER A 47 12.52 -5.98 -12.45
C SER A 47 13.47 -7.02 -11.87
N ALA A 48 12.96 -8.22 -11.56
CA ALA A 48 13.76 -9.36 -11.09
C ALA A 48 14.92 -9.68 -12.04
N PHE A 49 14.69 -9.60 -13.36
CA PHE A 49 15.72 -9.77 -14.39
C PHE A 49 16.77 -8.64 -14.36
N ALA A 50 16.37 -7.38 -14.18
CA ALA A 50 17.31 -6.27 -14.06
C ALA A 50 18.19 -6.41 -12.80
N PHE A 51 17.59 -6.81 -11.67
CA PHE A 51 18.31 -7.06 -10.43
C PHE A 51 19.24 -8.28 -10.53
N ALA A 52 18.83 -9.36 -11.20
CA ALA A 52 19.70 -10.52 -11.44
C ALA A 52 20.94 -10.14 -12.26
N ASN A 53 20.76 -9.45 -13.39
CA ASN A 53 21.85 -8.94 -14.22
C ASN A 53 22.81 -8.03 -13.43
N TYR A 54 22.27 -7.13 -12.60
CA TYR A 54 23.10 -6.29 -11.73
C TYR A 54 23.97 -7.14 -10.79
N HIS A 55 23.39 -8.08 -10.05
CA HIS A 55 24.14 -8.93 -9.13
C HIS A 55 25.19 -9.82 -9.84
N VAL A 56 24.87 -10.38 -11.01
CA VAL A 56 25.81 -11.16 -11.83
C VAL A 56 27.01 -10.31 -12.31
N SER A 57 26.77 -9.05 -12.70
CA SER A 57 27.84 -8.11 -13.06
C SER A 57 28.70 -7.71 -11.85
N LYS A 58 28.12 -7.65 -10.64
CA LYS A 58 28.86 -7.56 -9.36
C LYS A 58 29.58 -8.87 -8.97
N GLY A 59 29.53 -9.91 -9.81
CA GLY A 59 30.27 -11.16 -9.65
C GLY A 59 29.55 -12.23 -8.82
N TRP A 60 28.29 -12.04 -8.46
CA TRP A 60 27.51 -12.99 -7.67
C TRP A 60 27.05 -14.20 -8.52
N PRO A 61 26.66 -15.33 -7.92
CA PRO A 61 26.13 -16.48 -8.64
C PRO A 61 24.84 -16.21 -9.41
N GLY A 62 24.00 -15.28 -8.92
CA GLY A 62 22.72 -14.90 -9.50
C GLY A 62 22.12 -13.70 -8.76
N ILE A 63 20.79 -13.67 -8.60
CA ILE A 63 20.08 -12.63 -7.86
C ILE A 63 20.20 -12.77 -6.33
N GLY A 64 20.32 -11.66 -5.61
CA GLY A 64 20.46 -11.62 -4.15
C GLY A 64 19.23 -11.99 -3.31
N TYR A 65 18.04 -12.13 -3.91
CA TYR A 65 16.77 -12.27 -3.19
C TYR A 65 16.06 -13.60 -3.48
N HIS A 66 15.24 -14.08 -2.53
CA HIS A 66 14.35 -15.22 -2.76
C HIS A 66 13.10 -14.82 -3.52
N PHE A 67 12.59 -13.61 -3.26
CA PHE A 67 11.42 -13.04 -3.94
C PHE A 67 11.66 -11.60 -4.35
N VAL A 68 11.08 -11.21 -5.49
CA VAL A 68 10.94 -9.81 -5.92
C VAL A 68 9.46 -9.51 -6.15
N ILE A 69 8.96 -8.37 -5.69
CA ILE A 69 7.58 -7.93 -5.90
C ILE A 69 7.59 -6.64 -6.74
N GLU A 70 7.14 -6.74 -7.99
CA GLU A 70 7.14 -5.64 -8.95
C GLU A 70 5.91 -4.73 -8.73
N GLN A 71 5.88 -3.56 -9.41
CA GLN A 71 4.96 -2.48 -9.07
C GLN A 71 3.48 -2.78 -9.39
N ASP A 72 3.25 -3.74 -10.28
CA ASP A 72 1.95 -4.35 -10.60
C ASP A 72 1.46 -5.36 -9.54
N GLY A 73 2.29 -5.69 -8.55
CA GLY A 73 2.05 -6.73 -7.55
C GLY A 73 2.62 -8.10 -7.89
N THR A 74 3.15 -8.34 -9.11
CA THR A 74 3.71 -9.64 -9.51
C THR A 74 4.80 -10.09 -8.53
N ILE A 75 4.64 -11.30 -7.97
CA ILE A 75 5.61 -11.95 -7.10
C ILE A 75 6.50 -12.86 -7.95
N HIS A 76 7.74 -12.47 -8.20
CA HIS A 76 8.72 -13.34 -8.81
C HIS A 76 9.40 -14.20 -7.73
N PHE A 77 9.34 -15.54 -7.90
CA PHE A 77 10.13 -16.48 -7.11
C PHE A 77 11.48 -16.68 -7.80
N CYS A 78 12.56 -16.32 -7.09
CA CYS A 78 13.84 -15.94 -7.68
C CYS A 78 15.02 -16.83 -7.25
N ASN A 79 14.94 -17.47 -6.08
CA ASN A 79 15.86 -18.52 -5.61
C ASN A 79 15.07 -19.51 -4.75
N ASP A 80 15.47 -20.79 -4.72
CA ASP A 80 14.90 -21.77 -3.80
C ASP A 80 14.99 -21.26 -2.34
N LEU A 81 13.99 -21.56 -1.51
CA LEU A 81 13.96 -21.14 -0.10
C LEU A 81 15.23 -21.57 0.67
N GLU A 82 15.79 -22.72 0.33
CA GLU A 82 17.02 -23.30 0.89
C GLU A 82 18.32 -22.64 0.40
N THR A 83 18.22 -21.56 -0.37
CA THR A 83 19.39 -20.83 -0.87
C THR A 83 19.90 -19.83 0.16
N ILE A 84 21.22 -19.74 0.29
CA ILE A 84 21.92 -18.66 1.00
C ILE A 84 22.18 -17.53 -0.02
N SER A 85 21.11 -16.87 -0.45
CA SER A 85 21.15 -15.71 -1.35
C SER A 85 21.72 -14.48 -0.61
N TYR A 86 22.23 -13.50 -1.35
CA TYR A 86 23.06 -12.44 -0.76
C TYR A 86 22.28 -11.13 -0.53
N HIS A 87 21.54 -11.02 0.58
CA HIS A 87 20.73 -9.84 0.89
C HIS A 87 21.07 -9.11 2.20
N VAL A 88 21.50 -9.81 3.27
CA VAL A 88 21.92 -9.22 4.57
C VAL A 88 23.19 -9.91 5.15
N GLY A 89 24.17 -10.19 4.29
CA GLY A 89 25.50 -10.68 4.66
C GLY A 89 25.47 -11.88 5.64
N ASN A 90 25.94 -11.69 6.87
CA ASN A 90 26.05 -12.76 7.86
C ASN A 90 24.69 -13.36 8.31
N HIS A 91 23.57 -12.70 8.00
CA HIS A 91 22.21 -13.19 8.32
C HIS A 91 21.62 -14.08 7.21
N ASN A 92 22.21 -14.07 6.00
CA ASN A 92 21.75 -14.85 4.84
C ASN A 92 21.46 -16.35 5.09
N PRO A 93 22.20 -17.08 5.96
CA PRO A 93 21.95 -18.51 6.16
C PRO A 93 20.53 -18.82 6.63
N TYR A 94 19.98 -18.02 7.54
CA TYR A 94 18.68 -18.27 8.18
C TYR A 94 17.54 -17.34 7.72
N CYS A 95 17.82 -16.38 6.85
CA CYS A 95 16.84 -15.44 6.31
C CYS A 95 16.28 -15.85 4.94
N ILE A 96 15.01 -15.52 4.71
CA ILE A 96 14.37 -15.38 3.39
C ILE A 96 14.33 -13.89 3.05
N GLY A 97 14.70 -13.51 1.82
CA GLY A 97 14.72 -12.12 1.36
C GLY A 97 13.61 -11.80 0.36
N ILE A 98 12.73 -10.86 0.71
CA ILE A 98 11.67 -10.31 -0.15
C ILE A 98 12.05 -8.86 -0.52
N CYS A 99 12.17 -8.55 -1.81
CA CYS A 99 12.50 -7.19 -2.27
C CYS A 99 11.36 -6.58 -3.09
N LEU A 100 10.83 -5.44 -2.66
CA LEU A 100 9.86 -4.67 -3.43
C LEU A 100 10.56 -3.70 -4.39
N THR A 101 10.11 -3.64 -5.65
CA THR A 101 10.62 -2.67 -6.63
C THR A 101 10.17 -1.26 -6.28
N GLY A 102 11.13 -0.39 -5.91
CA GLY A 102 10.88 1.01 -5.58
C GLY A 102 12.00 1.64 -4.74
N ASP A 103 12.07 2.97 -4.77
CA ASP A 103 12.87 3.78 -3.87
C ASP A 103 11.97 4.48 -2.84
N PHE A 104 11.54 3.72 -1.83
CA PHE A 104 10.64 4.21 -0.79
C PHE A 104 11.26 5.26 0.16
N ARG A 105 12.48 5.75 -0.09
CA ARG A 105 12.93 7.04 0.47
C ARG A 105 12.17 8.23 -0.14
N THR A 106 11.53 8.02 -1.30
CA THR A 106 10.82 9.05 -2.08
C THR A 106 9.47 8.59 -2.65
N GLN A 107 9.25 7.28 -2.78
CA GLN A 107 7.99 6.67 -3.20
C GLN A 107 7.27 6.01 -2.00
N GLN A 108 6.12 5.40 -2.24
CA GLN A 108 5.51 4.38 -1.37
C GLN A 108 5.26 3.11 -2.20
N PRO A 109 5.17 1.93 -1.58
CA PRO A 109 4.70 0.73 -2.28
C PRO A 109 3.30 0.95 -2.86
N THR A 110 3.04 0.33 -4.02
CA THR A 110 1.69 0.27 -4.61
C THR A 110 0.76 -0.57 -3.72
N ASN A 111 -0.56 -0.49 -3.91
CA ASN A 111 -1.49 -1.29 -3.10
C ASN A 111 -1.40 -2.77 -3.47
N GLU A 112 -1.07 -3.03 -4.71
CA GLU A 112 -0.84 -4.31 -5.35
C GLU A 112 0.43 -4.95 -4.75
N GLN A 113 1.52 -4.19 -4.62
CA GLN A 113 2.72 -4.60 -3.87
C GLN A 113 2.42 -4.92 -2.39
N LYS A 114 1.57 -4.15 -1.72
CA LYS A 114 1.19 -4.41 -0.31
C LYS A 114 0.39 -5.69 -0.17
N GLN A 115 -0.61 -5.89 -1.03
CA GLN A 115 -1.44 -7.11 -1.06
C GLN A 115 -0.57 -8.35 -1.32
N SER A 116 0.31 -8.30 -2.32
CA SER A 116 1.22 -9.39 -2.64
C SER A 116 2.27 -9.65 -1.56
N LEU A 117 2.82 -8.61 -0.92
CA LEU A 117 3.70 -8.76 0.24
C LEU A 117 2.97 -9.48 1.39
N LYS A 118 1.74 -9.07 1.70
CA LYS A 118 0.92 -9.65 2.76
C LYS A 118 0.53 -11.11 2.47
N ALA A 119 0.14 -11.42 1.24
CA ALA A 119 -0.18 -12.78 0.80
C ALA A 119 1.05 -13.69 0.86
N LEU A 120 2.17 -13.26 0.27
CA LEU A 120 3.45 -13.97 0.31
C LEU A 120 3.93 -14.19 1.76
N TYR A 121 3.82 -13.18 2.63
CA TYR A 121 4.17 -13.30 4.04
C TYR A 121 3.34 -14.38 4.75
N LYS A 122 2.00 -14.33 4.63
CA LYS A 122 1.12 -15.36 5.23
C LYS A 122 1.53 -16.77 4.77
N THR A 123 1.72 -16.97 3.47
CA THR A 123 2.13 -18.26 2.91
C THR A 123 3.52 -18.70 3.37
N LEU A 124 4.48 -17.77 3.49
CA LEU A 124 5.82 -18.08 4.02
C LEU A 124 5.78 -18.47 5.50
N VAL A 125 4.98 -17.80 6.33
CA VAL A 125 4.81 -18.17 7.74
C VAL A 125 4.23 -19.58 7.88
N ASN A 126 3.27 -19.97 7.04
CA ASN A 126 2.72 -21.33 7.05
C ASN A 126 3.75 -22.42 6.68
N ILE A 127 4.60 -22.17 5.67
CA ILE A 127 5.51 -23.21 5.13
C ILE A 127 6.92 -23.22 5.74
N LEU A 128 7.26 -22.24 6.59
CA LEU A 128 8.54 -22.17 7.30
C LEU A 128 8.40 -22.82 8.70
N PRO A 129 8.85 -24.07 8.91
CA PRO A 129 8.49 -24.86 10.09
C PRO A 129 9.05 -24.30 11.41
N ASN A 130 10.08 -23.44 11.33
CA ASN A 130 10.72 -22.78 12.47
C ASN A 130 10.66 -21.25 12.33
N TYR A 131 9.61 -20.69 11.70
CA TYR A 131 9.43 -19.25 11.61
C TYR A 131 9.45 -18.57 12.98
N LYS A 132 10.14 -17.42 13.09
CA LYS A 132 10.28 -16.64 14.32
C LYS A 132 9.86 -15.19 14.16
N ASP A 133 10.32 -14.51 13.10
CA ASP A 133 10.19 -13.05 13.01
C ASP A 133 10.27 -12.53 11.56
N VAL A 134 9.70 -11.34 11.34
CA VAL A 134 9.74 -10.60 10.07
C VAL A 134 10.27 -9.19 10.32
N LYS A 135 11.29 -8.79 9.56
CA LYS A 135 12.06 -7.57 9.83
C LYS A 135 12.37 -6.75 8.59
N GLY A 136 12.52 -5.44 8.75
CA GLY A 136 13.26 -4.62 7.80
C GLY A 136 14.76 -4.94 7.84
N HIS A 137 15.47 -4.70 6.74
CA HIS A 137 16.94 -4.80 6.69
C HIS A 137 17.61 -3.96 7.79
N ASN A 138 17.03 -2.80 8.13
CA ASN A 138 17.47 -1.91 9.20
C ASN A 138 17.23 -2.42 10.64
N GLU A 139 16.56 -3.56 10.83
CA GLU A 139 16.22 -4.12 12.16
C GLU A 139 17.03 -5.39 12.48
N LEU A 140 18.05 -5.68 11.66
CA LEU A 140 19.05 -6.72 11.88
C LEU A 140 20.36 -6.15 12.42
N LYS A 141 21.03 -6.94 13.27
CA LYS A 141 22.17 -6.50 14.08
C LYS A 141 23.38 -6.14 13.20
N GLY A 142 23.89 -4.92 13.31
CA GLY A 142 24.96 -4.38 12.46
C GLY A 142 24.49 -3.80 11.12
N TYR A 143 23.18 -3.73 10.88
CA TYR A 143 22.56 -3.14 9.70
C TYR A 143 21.63 -1.94 10.02
N GLU A 144 21.63 -1.47 11.27
CA GLU A 144 20.79 -0.38 11.79
C GLU A 144 21.01 0.97 11.09
N TRP A 145 22.18 1.13 10.44
CA TRP A 145 22.56 2.26 9.61
C TRP A 145 21.94 2.24 8.20
N LYS A 146 21.34 1.12 7.78
CA LYS A 146 20.52 1.05 6.57
C LYS A 146 19.17 1.74 6.84
N GLN A 147 18.62 2.41 5.84
CA GLN A 147 17.25 2.94 5.90
C GLN A 147 16.21 1.94 5.33
N CYS A 148 16.67 0.96 4.55
CA CYS A 148 15.86 -0.06 3.88
C CYS A 148 15.05 -0.87 4.90
N PRO A 149 13.72 -1.01 4.75
CA PRO A 149 12.96 -0.84 3.50
C PRO A 149 12.30 0.54 3.28
N CYS A 150 12.45 1.51 4.20
CA CYS A 150 11.85 2.85 4.13
C CYS A 150 10.30 2.92 4.05
N PHE A 151 9.56 1.85 4.34
CA PHE A 151 8.10 1.90 4.51
C PHE A 151 7.65 1.07 5.72
N ASN A 152 6.44 1.34 6.22
CA ASN A 152 5.85 0.62 7.34
C ASN A 152 5.31 -0.75 6.90
N TYR A 153 6.21 -1.71 6.68
CA TYR A 153 5.83 -3.07 6.30
C TYR A 153 5.02 -3.77 7.41
N ALA A 154 5.33 -3.50 8.69
CA ALA A 154 4.62 -4.10 9.82
C ALA A 154 3.11 -3.78 9.80
N GLN A 155 2.74 -2.53 9.47
CA GLN A 155 1.34 -2.15 9.25
C GLN A 155 0.72 -2.93 8.07
N VAL A 156 1.40 -3.04 6.93
CA VAL A 156 0.91 -3.77 5.75
C VAL A 156 0.61 -5.25 6.06
N LEU A 157 1.39 -5.85 6.97
CA LEU A 157 1.17 -7.23 7.42
C LEU A 157 0.05 -7.34 8.47
N ALA A 158 -0.13 -6.31 9.31
CA ALA A 158 -1.11 -6.27 10.39
C ALA A 158 -2.52 -5.75 9.99
N GLU A 159 -2.64 -5.05 8.86
CA GLU A 159 -3.92 -4.58 8.32
C GLU A 159 -4.90 -5.76 8.15
N LYS A 160 -6.14 -5.62 8.63
CA LYS A 160 -7.18 -6.65 8.44
C LYS A 160 -7.66 -6.66 6.99
N GLU A 161 -8.19 -7.78 6.51
CA GLU A 161 -8.90 -7.80 5.23
C GLU A 161 -10.26 -7.11 5.39
N ASN A 162 -10.35 -5.86 4.91
CA ASN A 162 -11.62 -5.16 4.77
C ASN A 162 -12.41 -5.80 3.62
N ILE A 163 -13.31 -6.73 3.95
CA ILE A 163 -14.25 -7.33 2.99
C ILE A 163 -15.37 -6.31 2.74
N GLU A 164 -15.15 -5.42 1.78
CA GLU A 164 -16.22 -4.56 1.25
C GLU A 164 -17.14 -5.39 0.34
N ILE A 165 -18.41 -5.52 0.73
CA ILE A 165 -19.39 -6.28 -0.05
C ILE A 165 -19.92 -5.38 -1.17
N LYS A 166 -19.36 -5.53 -2.37
CA LYS A 166 -20.01 -5.01 -3.58
C LYS A 166 -21.15 -5.93 -3.96
N GLU A 167 -22.37 -5.38 -3.89
CA GLU A 167 -23.56 -6.06 -4.36
C GLU A 167 -23.68 -5.85 -5.88
N ASP A 168 -23.72 -6.93 -6.65
CA ASP A 168 -23.99 -6.88 -8.08
C ASP A 168 -25.50 -6.85 -8.28
N VAL A 169 -26.03 -5.63 -8.43
CA VAL A 169 -27.47 -5.32 -8.39
C VAL A 169 -27.97 -5.00 -9.79
N LYS A 170 -28.79 -5.89 -10.33
CA LYS A 170 -29.45 -5.71 -11.63
C LYS A 170 -30.77 -4.98 -11.42
N LEU A 171 -30.88 -3.80 -12.03
CA LEU A 171 -32.06 -2.94 -11.95
C LEU A 171 -32.96 -3.11 -13.18
N TYR A 172 -34.26 -2.90 -12.98
CA TYR A 172 -35.27 -2.72 -14.01
C TYR A 172 -35.94 -1.36 -13.79
N THR A 173 -36.04 -0.56 -14.85
CA THR A 173 -36.76 0.71 -14.84
C THR A 173 -38.21 0.46 -15.24
N ILE A 174 -39.16 0.86 -14.38
CA ILE A 174 -40.60 0.65 -14.57
C ILE A 174 -41.11 1.48 -15.76
N GLU A 175 -41.86 0.83 -16.65
CA GLU A 175 -42.44 1.45 -17.84
C GLU A 175 -43.89 1.90 -17.59
N GLN A 176 -44.45 2.72 -18.48
CA GLN A 176 -45.85 3.15 -18.37
C GLN A 176 -46.79 1.96 -18.56
N GLY A 177 -47.61 1.68 -17.54
CA GLY A 177 -48.54 0.54 -17.52
C GLY A 177 -47.99 -0.75 -16.90
N ASP A 178 -46.74 -0.76 -16.42
CA ASP A 178 -46.18 -1.91 -15.72
C ASP A 178 -46.88 -2.19 -14.37
N THR A 179 -46.95 -3.49 -14.04
CA THR A 179 -47.29 -4.00 -12.71
C THR A 179 -46.21 -5.00 -12.28
N LEU A 180 -46.05 -5.28 -10.98
CA LEU A 180 -45.07 -6.31 -10.57
C LEU A 180 -45.35 -7.68 -11.21
N TRP A 181 -46.59 -7.99 -11.57
CA TRP A 181 -46.93 -9.20 -12.33
C TRP A 181 -46.43 -9.14 -13.78
N ALA A 182 -46.67 -8.03 -14.50
CA ALA A 182 -46.16 -7.83 -15.86
C ALA A 182 -44.63 -7.84 -15.89
N ILE A 183 -43.97 -7.14 -14.97
CA ILE A 183 -42.50 -7.16 -14.83
C ILE A 183 -42.01 -8.58 -14.51
N SER A 184 -42.74 -9.35 -13.70
CA SER A 184 -42.41 -10.74 -13.39
C SER A 184 -42.45 -11.64 -14.63
N GLN A 185 -43.40 -11.42 -15.55
CA GLN A 185 -43.42 -12.11 -16.85
C GLN A 185 -42.29 -11.63 -17.78
N LYS A 186 -42.05 -10.30 -17.89
CA LYS A 186 -40.98 -9.71 -18.71
C LYS A 186 -39.58 -10.18 -18.31
N THR A 187 -39.32 -10.34 -17.01
CA THR A 187 -37.96 -10.57 -16.46
C THR A 187 -37.70 -12.02 -16.05
N GLY A 188 -38.73 -12.87 -15.98
CA GLY A 188 -38.65 -14.22 -15.41
C GLY A 188 -38.49 -14.27 -13.88
N VAL A 189 -38.41 -13.12 -13.20
CA VAL A 189 -38.22 -13.03 -11.75
C VAL A 189 -39.59 -13.04 -11.07
N SER A 190 -39.86 -13.99 -10.18
CA SER A 190 -41.19 -14.11 -9.56
C SER A 190 -41.58 -12.89 -8.72
N VAL A 191 -42.86 -12.51 -8.70
CA VAL A 191 -43.38 -11.36 -7.90
C VAL A 191 -42.92 -11.40 -6.44
N LYS A 192 -42.91 -12.59 -5.81
CA LYS A 192 -42.40 -12.81 -4.45
C LYS A 192 -40.91 -12.47 -4.31
N THR A 193 -40.11 -12.66 -5.35
CA THR A 193 -38.69 -12.31 -5.40
C THR A 193 -38.49 -10.82 -5.64
N LEU A 194 -39.27 -10.20 -6.54
CA LEU A 194 -39.28 -8.74 -6.74
C LEU A 194 -39.60 -8.00 -5.43
N LEU A 195 -40.63 -8.43 -4.71
CA LEU A 195 -40.99 -7.90 -3.39
C LEU A 195 -39.86 -8.07 -2.36
N ARG A 196 -39.25 -9.25 -2.28
CA ARG A 196 -38.15 -9.54 -1.35
C ARG A 196 -36.89 -8.72 -1.63
N LEU A 197 -36.64 -8.38 -2.89
CA LEU A 197 -35.51 -7.54 -3.32
C LEU A 197 -35.79 -6.03 -3.15
N ASN A 198 -37.05 -5.64 -2.98
CA ASN A 198 -37.50 -4.24 -2.91
C ASN A 198 -38.53 -4.05 -1.78
N PRO A 199 -38.13 -4.21 -0.49
CA PRO A 199 -39.08 -4.15 0.63
C PRO A 199 -39.82 -2.82 0.75
N ASP A 200 -39.22 -1.72 0.30
CA ASP A 200 -39.77 -0.36 0.36
C ASP A 200 -40.69 -0.01 -0.83
N VAL A 201 -40.85 -0.91 -1.81
CA VAL A 201 -41.64 -0.66 -3.03
C VAL A 201 -43.09 -1.12 -2.86
N ASN A 202 -44.00 -0.15 -2.76
CA ASN A 202 -45.44 -0.40 -2.74
C ASN A 202 -45.97 -0.83 -4.13
N PRO A 203 -46.50 -2.07 -4.30
CA PRO A 203 -46.95 -2.57 -5.60
C PRO A 203 -48.17 -1.85 -6.19
N ARG A 204 -48.88 -1.05 -5.38
CA ARG A 204 -50.09 -0.32 -5.80
C ARG A 204 -49.80 1.10 -6.31
N THR A 205 -48.56 1.58 -6.19
CA THR A 205 -48.19 2.98 -6.50
C THR A 205 -46.88 3.06 -7.29
N LEU A 206 -46.59 2.05 -8.12
CA LEU A 206 -45.42 2.04 -9.00
C LEU A 206 -45.44 3.25 -9.95
N GLN A 207 -44.29 3.91 -10.12
CA GLN A 207 -44.17 5.08 -10.99
C GLN A 207 -43.32 4.76 -12.24
N PRO A 208 -43.72 5.21 -13.45
CA PRO A 208 -42.84 5.13 -14.62
C PRO A 208 -41.51 5.85 -14.35
N GLY A 209 -40.39 5.25 -14.72
CA GLY A 209 -39.04 5.74 -14.41
C GLY A 209 -38.49 5.32 -13.04
N GLN A 210 -39.31 4.77 -12.14
CA GLN A 210 -38.84 4.17 -10.88
C GLN A 210 -37.96 2.95 -11.18
N GLN A 211 -36.86 2.77 -10.46
CA GLN A 211 -36.02 1.58 -10.59
C GLN A 211 -36.29 0.58 -9.47
N ILE A 212 -36.30 -0.71 -9.81
CA ILE A 212 -36.43 -1.83 -8.86
C ILE A 212 -35.36 -2.89 -9.11
N ILE A 213 -34.90 -3.53 -8.05
CA ILE A 213 -33.92 -4.63 -8.07
C ILE A 213 -34.60 -5.90 -8.57
N ILE A 214 -34.12 -6.47 -9.68
CA ILE A 214 -34.59 -7.76 -10.22
C ILE A 214 -33.62 -8.90 -9.94
N GLU A 215 -32.34 -8.61 -9.72
CA GLU A 215 -31.32 -9.60 -9.36
C GLU A 215 -30.30 -8.96 -8.41
N LYS A 216 -29.77 -9.74 -7.46
CA LYS A 216 -28.76 -9.31 -6.49
C LYS A 216 -27.81 -10.46 -6.23
N GLN A 217 -26.61 -10.38 -6.81
CA GLN A 217 -25.55 -11.38 -6.67
C GLN A 217 -24.46 -10.88 -5.73
N VAL A 218 -23.94 -11.76 -4.86
CA VAL A 218 -22.85 -11.44 -3.93
C VAL A 218 -21.54 -11.97 -4.50
N LYS A 219 -20.86 -11.14 -5.31
CA LYS A 219 -19.56 -11.47 -5.89
C LYS A 219 -18.43 -11.07 -4.94
N LYS A 220 -17.56 -12.02 -4.58
CA LYS A 220 -16.34 -11.76 -3.81
C LYS A 220 -15.19 -11.42 -4.76
N GLU A 221 -15.16 -10.18 -5.24
CA GLU A 221 -14.11 -9.70 -6.15
C GLU A 221 -13.41 -8.45 -5.58
N ALA A 222 -12.08 -8.49 -5.51
CA ALA A 222 -11.26 -7.39 -5.00
C ALA A 222 -11.05 -6.31 -6.07
N THR A 223 -11.68 -5.14 -5.94
CA THR A 223 -11.56 -4.02 -6.89
C THR A 223 -11.56 -2.65 -6.20
N ASN A 224 -10.50 -1.87 -6.38
CA ASN A 224 -10.41 -0.48 -5.89
C ASN A 224 -11.33 0.46 -6.70
N PRO A 225 -12.18 1.32 -6.08
CA PRO A 225 -12.94 2.36 -6.77
C PRO A 225 -12.50 3.83 -6.43
N PRO A 226 -12.98 4.85 -7.18
CA PRO A 226 -12.65 6.28 -6.94
C PRO A 226 -13.45 6.96 -5.80
N SER A 227 -13.36 8.29 -5.68
CA SER A 227 -13.56 9.03 -4.41
C SER A 227 -14.60 10.17 -4.37
N GLN A 228 -15.19 10.40 -3.18
CA GLN A 228 -15.86 11.64 -2.67
C GLN A 228 -17.25 12.00 -3.25
N PRO A 229 -18.05 12.94 -2.64
CA PRO A 229 -17.80 13.85 -1.49
C PRO A 229 -18.92 13.92 -0.40
N SER A 230 -18.74 14.74 0.66
CA SER A 230 -19.72 15.70 1.25
C SER A 230 -19.44 16.10 2.73
N ASN A 231 -20.42 16.66 3.45
CA ASN A 231 -20.31 17.66 4.54
C ASN A 231 -21.51 17.54 5.55
N GLN A 232 -21.50 18.03 6.81
CA GLN A 232 -20.45 18.73 7.56
C GLN A 232 -20.39 18.43 9.10
N THR A 233 -20.75 19.40 9.98
CA THR A 233 -20.13 19.66 11.31
C THR A 233 -21.03 20.57 12.19
N PRO A 234 -20.74 20.87 13.49
CA PRO A 234 -19.61 20.45 14.35
C PRO A 234 -19.99 19.89 15.76
N LYS A 235 -19.00 19.30 16.46
CA LYS A 235 -18.86 19.29 17.94
C LYS A 235 -17.35 19.35 18.28
N GLN A 236 -17.03 19.85 19.48
CA GLN A 236 -15.68 20.02 20.09
C GLN A 236 -14.50 19.43 19.28
N GLN A 237 -13.90 20.24 18.41
CA GLN A 237 -13.04 19.79 17.31
C GLN A 237 -11.85 18.93 17.73
N ASN A 238 -11.57 17.89 16.96
CA ASN A 238 -10.41 17.00 17.11
C ASN A 238 -9.11 17.83 17.13
N PRO A 239 -8.11 17.55 17.98
CA PRO A 239 -6.84 18.30 18.00
C PRO A 239 -6.15 18.45 16.63
N ILE A 240 -6.29 17.45 15.75
CA ILE A 240 -5.77 17.46 14.37
C ILE A 240 -6.61 18.40 13.47
N GLU A 241 -7.92 18.45 13.67
CA GLU A 241 -8.83 19.39 12.99
C GLU A 241 -8.53 20.83 13.40
N GLN A 242 -8.30 21.07 14.70
CA GLN A 242 -7.84 22.38 15.20
C GLN A 242 -6.49 22.77 14.59
N LEU A 243 -5.56 21.82 14.43
CA LEU A 243 -4.26 22.06 13.80
C LEU A 243 -4.39 22.37 12.30
N ILE A 244 -5.28 21.68 11.58
CA ILE A 244 -5.65 21.99 10.18
C ILE A 244 -6.19 23.43 10.07
N ASN A 245 -7.11 23.81 10.96
CA ASN A 245 -7.74 25.13 10.96
C ASN A 245 -6.78 26.26 11.33
N LYS A 246 -5.71 25.96 12.08
CA LYS A 246 -4.66 26.92 12.48
C LYS A 246 -3.50 27.04 11.49
N LEU A 247 -3.35 26.14 10.51
CA LEU A 247 -2.25 26.20 9.55
C LEU A 247 -2.22 27.56 8.82
N PRO A 248 -1.05 28.22 8.69
CA PRO A 248 -0.96 29.58 8.17
C PRO A 248 -1.49 29.73 6.73
N ASN A 249 -2.12 30.88 6.44
CA ASN A 249 -2.60 31.30 5.12
C ASN A 249 -1.59 32.24 4.42
N LYS A 250 -0.29 32.00 4.59
CA LYS A 250 0.78 32.80 3.98
C LYS A 250 1.99 31.92 3.63
N VAL A 251 2.83 32.43 2.74
CA VAL A 251 4.10 31.80 2.38
C VAL A 251 5.08 31.88 3.55
N LEU A 252 5.74 30.77 3.89
CA LEU A 252 6.83 30.71 4.88
C LEU A 252 8.09 30.10 4.28
N ARG A 253 9.27 30.66 4.61
CA ARG A 253 10.58 30.30 4.04
C ARG A 253 11.69 30.31 5.09
N TYR A 254 12.88 29.86 4.70
CA TYR A 254 14.07 29.88 5.56
C TYR A 254 14.34 31.28 6.12
N GLY A 255 14.52 31.36 7.45
CA GLY A 255 14.74 32.60 8.20
C GLY A 255 13.51 33.14 8.91
N ASP A 256 12.29 32.79 8.47
CA ASP A 256 11.05 33.23 9.12
C ASP A 256 10.93 32.69 10.55
N ARG A 257 10.23 33.43 11.43
CA ARG A 257 10.03 33.09 12.84
C ARG A 257 8.62 33.40 13.32
N GLY A 258 8.20 32.72 14.39
CA GLY A 258 6.97 33.00 15.14
C GLY A 258 5.96 31.86 15.13
N GLU A 259 4.76 32.14 15.63
CA GLU A 259 3.70 31.15 15.87
C GLU A 259 3.29 30.38 14.61
N ASP A 260 3.20 31.05 13.44
CA ASP A 260 2.90 30.38 12.17
C ASP A 260 3.92 29.28 11.81
N VAL A 261 5.19 29.53 12.11
CA VAL A 261 6.29 28.56 11.88
C VAL A 261 6.19 27.42 12.89
N ARG A 262 5.82 27.72 14.14
CA ARG A 262 5.61 26.71 15.19
C ARG A 262 4.45 25.77 14.85
N ILE A 263 3.34 26.31 14.34
CA ILE A 263 2.20 25.54 13.84
C ILE A 263 2.58 24.68 12.64
N LEU A 264 3.38 25.21 11.71
CA LEU A 264 3.94 24.44 10.59
C LEU A 264 4.84 23.29 11.08
N GLN A 265 5.72 23.53 12.06
CA GLN A 265 6.56 22.51 12.67
C GLN A 265 5.71 21.42 13.35
N GLN A 266 4.71 21.80 14.13
CA GLN A 266 3.79 20.88 14.79
C GLN A 266 3.05 19.99 13.77
N ALA A 267 2.60 20.58 12.66
CA ALA A 267 1.99 19.84 11.57
C ALA A 267 2.97 18.87 10.91
N LEU A 268 4.18 19.31 10.54
CA LEU A 268 5.25 18.49 9.96
C LEU A 268 5.68 17.32 10.86
N ASN A 269 5.77 17.55 12.18
CA ASN A 269 6.06 16.50 13.16
C ASN A 269 4.88 15.52 13.31
N THR A 270 3.65 16.01 13.34
CA THR A 270 2.41 15.21 13.40
C THR A 270 2.28 14.29 12.18
N ILE A 271 2.62 14.77 10.98
CA ILE A 271 2.70 13.96 9.74
C ILE A 271 4.05 13.24 9.55
N HIS A 272 4.90 13.21 10.58
CA HIS A 272 6.17 12.48 10.66
C HIS A 272 7.28 12.90 9.67
N PHE A 273 7.20 14.08 9.08
CA PHE A 273 8.27 14.65 8.24
C PHE A 273 9.49 15.14 9.05
N LYS A 274 9.37 15.22 10.39
CA LYS A 274 10.44 15.48 11.38
C LYS A 274 11.25 16.75 11.06
N CYS A 275 10.75 17.91 11.48
CA CYS A 275 11.42 19.21 11.33
C CYS A 275 12.34 19.57 12.50
N GLY A 276 12.31 18.81 13.60
CA GLY A 276 13.05 19.13 14.84
C GLY A 276 12.09 19.58 15.95
N ALA A 277 12.57 20.47 16.82
CA ALA A 277 11.72 21.08 17.84
C ALA A 277 10.67 22.01 17.23
N GLU A 278 9.60 22.26 17.98
CA GLU A 278 8.58 23.25 17.67
C GLU A 278 8.97 24.59 18.31
N ASP A 279 10.13 25.10 17.86
CA ASP A 279 10.79 26.31 18.37
C ASP A 279 10.32 27.61 17.71
N GLY A 280 9.47 27.52 16.68
CA GLY A 280 9.00 28.66 15.90
C GLY A 280 10.05 29.26 14.98
N VAL A 281 11.12 28.54 14.62
CA VAL A 281 12.20 29.02 13.74
C VAL A 281 12.29 28.20 12.45
N PHE A 282 12.20 28.88 11.31
CA PHE A 282 12.32 28.24 9.99
C PHE A 282 13.80 28.08 9.63
N GLY A 283 14.52 27.30 10.45
CA GLY A 283 15.91 26.93 10.23
C GLY A 283 16.06 25.76 9.25
N GLN A 284 17.28 25.26 9.12
CA GLN A 284 17.64 24.21 8.14
C GLN A 284 16.76 22.95 8.27
N LYS A 285 16.53 22.45 9.49
CA LYS A 285 15.73 21.24 9.72
C LYS A 285 14.25 21.42 9.31
N THR A 286 13.68 22.59 9.57
CA THR A 286 12.34 23.00 9.10
C THR A 286 12.32 23.10 7.57
N GLN A 287 13.30 23.77 6.97
CA GLN A 287 13.40 23.90 5.51
C GLN A 287 13.57 22.53 4.82
N ASP A 288 14.37 21.62 5.37
CA ASP A 288 14.58 20.29 4.79
C ASP A 288 13.33 19.39 4.96
N ALA A 289 12.55 19.56 6.03
CA ALA A 289 11.23 18.93 6.16
C ALA A 289 10.24 19.47 5.11
N VAL A 290 10.25 20.78 4.86
CA VAL A 290 9.43 21.39 3.80
C VAL A 290 9.90 20.96 2.40
N LYS A 291 11.21 20.90 2.12
CA LYS A 291 11.76 20.33 0.86
C LYS A 291 11.32 18.88 0.66
N ARG A 292 11.24 18.09 1.74
CA ARG A 292 10.67 16.72 1.69
C ARG A 292 9.19 16.76 1.32
N VAL A 293 8.38 17.65 1.92
CA VAL A 293 6.95 17.81 1.56
C VAL A 293 6.77 18.31 0.12
N ASN A 294 7.55 19.28 -0.35
CA ASN A 294 7.43 19.85 -1.70
C ASN A 294 7.63 18.79 -2.81
N LEU A 295 8.27 17.66 -2.52
CA LEU A 295 8.46 16.54 -3.45
C LEU A 295 7.26 15.59 -3.56
N MET A 296 6.28 15.70 -2.65
CA MET A 296 5.23 14.68 -2.48
C MET A 296 3.98 14.93 -3.32
N PHE A 297 3.92 16.03 -4.08
CA PHE A 297 2.80 16.40 -4.95
C PHE A 297 3.27 16.68 -6.38
N SER A 298 2.37 16.47 -7.35
CA SER A 298 2.68 16.61 -8.77
C SER A 298 3.12 18.04 -9.14
N GLY A 299 4.17 18.16 -9.96
CA GLY A 299 4.78 19.44 -10.31
C GLY A 299 5.53 20.14 -9.17
N GLY A 300 5.71 19.49 -8.01
CA GLY A 300 6.50 20.01 -6.90
C GLY A 300 8.02 19.89 -7.12
N ASN A 301 8.79 20.79 -6.50
CA ASN A 301 10.26 20.79 -6.58
C ASN A 301 10.90 21.15 -5.21
N ARG A 302 12.22 21.04 -5.06
CA ARG A 302 12.92 21.22 -3.76
C ARG A 302 13.09 22.67 -3.30
N HIS A 303 12.13 23.56 -3.56
CA HIS A 303 12.20 24.98 -3.19
C HIS A 303 12.34 25.22 -1.69
N GLY A 304 11.80 24.35 -0.82
CA GLY A 304 11.94 24.48 0.63
C GLY A 304 11.16 25.65 1.20
N VAL A 305 10.06 25.99 0.53
CA VAL A 305 9.12 27.06 0.89
C VAL A 305 7.76 26.42 1.13
N TYR A 306 7.10 26.80 2.22
CA TYR A 306 5.72 26.45 2.48
C TYR A 306 4.83 27.43 1.71
N ASP A 307 4.08 26.90 0.76
CA ASP A 307 3.13 27.58 -0.11
C ASP A 307 1.76 26.89 -0.03
N GLU A 308 0.80 27.30 -0.86
CA GLU A 308 -0.54 26.71 -0.89
C GLU A 308 -0.52 25.21 -1.23
N LYS A 309 0.34 24.76 -2.15
CA LYS A 309 0.45 23.33 -2.51
C LYS A 309 1.00 22.50 -1.35
N THR A 310 2.01 23.04 -0.66
CA THR A 310 2.60 22.47 0.56
C THR A 310 1.57 22.40 1.68
N LYS A 311 0.79 23.46 1.89
CA LYS A 311 -0.33 23.48 2.84
C LYS A 311 -1.35 22.40 2.52
N ASN A 312 -1.80 22.31 1.28
CA ASN A 312 -2.84 21.37 0.87
C ASN A 312 -2.38 19.91 1.03
N TYR A 313 -1.10 19.60 0.78
CA TYR A 313 -0.52 18.30 1.11
C TYR A 313 -0.45 18.04 2.63
N ILE A 314 -0.02 19.01 3.44
CA ILE A 314 0.04 18.84 4.89
C ILE A 314 -1.38 18.62 5.46
N ILE A 315 -2.39 19.35 4.95
CA ILE A 315 -3.80 19.16 5.33
C ILE A 315 -4.29 17.76 4.96
N SER A 316 -3.98 17.22 3.78
CA SER A 316 -4.41 15.86 3.42
C SER A 316 -3.77 14.81 4.34
N LYS A 317 -2.49 14.96 4.68
CA LYS A 317 -1.77 14.07 5.61
C LYS A 317 -2.18 14.23 7.08
N LEU A 318 -2.69 15.39 7.49
CA LEU A 318 -3.37 15.54 8.78
C LEU A 318 -4.76 14.87 8.76
N LYS A 319 -5.56 15.05 7.70
CA LYS A 319 -6.88 14.40 7.57
C LYS A 319 -6.80 12.87 7.50
N GLU A 320 -5.72 12.31 6.94
CA GLU A 320 -5.43 10.87 6.99
C GLU A 320 -5.25 10.33 8.42
N LYS A 321 -4.90 11.18 9.40
CA LYS A 321 -4.73 10.83 10.82
C LYS A 321 -5.97 11.10 11.69
N MET A 322 -7.08 11.49 11.08
CA MET A 322 -8.39 11.63 11.73
C MET A 322 -9.32 10.41 11.49
N LYS A 323 -8.80 9.36 10.84
CA LYS A 323 -9.50 8.11 10.50
C LYS A 323 -8.95 6.95 11.33
#